data_AF-A0A0W8DED6-F1
#
_entry.id   AF-A0A0W8DED6-F1
#
_cell.length_a   1.000
_cell.length_b   1.000
_cell.length_c   1.000
_cell.angle_alpha   90.00
_cell.angle_beta   90.00
_cell.angle_gamma   90.00
#
_symmetry.space_group_name_H-M   'P 1'
#
loop_
_entity.id
_entity.type
_entity.pdbx_description
1 polymer ?
#
loop_
_entity_poly.entity_id
_entity_poly.type
_entity_poly.pdbx_seq_one_letter_code
_entity_poly.pdbx_strand_id
1 'polypeptide(L)'
;MKVLVVITALATLLMPTHVALRQCAGTDNDYAYERSGSMTADFTQKACAASGGSIDPSRKGNQKCCNVPDARQGEFNSYCFEQKAGNPNYRPTAQSC
;
A
#
# COMPACT_ATOMS: atom_id res chain seq x y z
N MET A 1 27.07 -31.89 4.75
CA MET A 1 26.06 -31.20 5.58
C MET A 1 26.12 -29.65 5.47
N LYS A 2 26.51 -29.06 4.32
CA LYS A 2 26.55 -27.59 4.13
C LYS A 2 25.66 -27.06 3.00
N VAL A 3 25.31 -27.92 2.04
CA VAL A 3 24.52 -27.53 0.86
C VAL A 3 23.01 -27.50 1.15
N LEU A 4 22.53 -28.36 2.07
CA LEU A 4 21.11 -28.45 2.42
C LEU A 4 20.57 -27.18 3.12
N VAL A 5 21.39 -26.50 3.92
CA VAL A 5 20.98 -25.30 4.67
C VAL A 5 20.76 -24.10 3.74
N VAL A 6 21.50 -24.03 2.63
CA VAL A 6 21.38 -22.93 1.65
C VAL A 6 20.09 -23.07 0.83
N ILE A 7 19.66 -24.30 0.55
CA ILE A 7 18.46 -24.56 -0.26
C ILE A 7 17.17 -24.28 0.55
N THR A 8 17.16 -24.57 1.86
CA THR A 8 15.97 -24.29 2.71
C THR A 8 15.67 -22.80 2.87
N ALA A 9 16.71 -21.95 2.93
CA ALA A 9 16.50 -20.50 3.01
C ALA A 9 15.97 -19.90 1.68
N LEU A 10 16.32 -20.50 0.54
CA LEU A 10 15.86 -20.03 -0.77
C LEU A 10 14.42 -20.48 -1.08
N ALA A 11 13.99 -21.62 -0.55
CA ALA A 11 12.62 -22.13 -0.74
C ALA A 11 11.56 -21.28 -0.01
N THR A 12 11.89 -20.64 1.12
CA THR A 12 10.97 -19.69 1.78
C THR A 12 10.81 -18.36 1.03
N LEU A 13 11.77 -18.00 0.18
CA LEU A 13 11.70 -16.80 -0.68
C LEU A 13 10.83 -17.01 -1.94
N LEU A 14 10.57 -18.26 -2.31
CA LEU A 14 9.85 -18.64 -3.53
C LEU A 14 8.39 -19.05 -3.29
N MET A 15 7.92 -18.97 -2.04
CA MET A 15 6.49 -19.09 -1.79
C MET A 15 5.80 -17.88 -2.44
N PRO A 16 4.75 -18.09 -3.26
CA PRO A 16 3.93 -16.99 -3.75
C PRO A 16 3.35 -16.29 -2.53
N THR A 17 3.96 -15.17 -2.12
CA THR A 17 3.32 -14.27 -1.17
C THR A 17 2.14 -13.71 -1.92
N HIS A 18 0.94 -14.21 -1.65
CA HIS A 18 -0.27 -13.59 -2.18
C HIS A 18 -0.21 -12.10 -1.84
N VAL A 19 -0.42 -11.28 -2.87
CA VAL A 19 -0.28 -9.84 -2.80
C VAL A 19 -1.66 -9.24 -3.01
N ALA A 20 -2.06 -8.34 -2.12
CA ALA A 20 -3.23 -7.51 -2.26
C ALA A 20 -2.84 -6.18 -2.89
N LEU A 21 -3.52 -5.80 -3.97
CA LEU A 21 -3.45 -4.45 -4.50
C LEU A 21 -4.29 -3.51 -3.63
N ARG A 22 -3.62 -2.54 -3.01
CA ARG A 22 -4.21 -1.60 -2.04
C ARG A 22 -3.91 -0.15 -2.38
N GLN A 23 -4.84 0.72 -2.02
CA GLN A 23 -4.72 2.16 -2.14
C GLN A 23 -5.10 2.84 -0.84
N CYS A 24 -4.40 3.93 -0.53
CA CYS A 24 -4.80 4.89 0.49
C CYS A 24 -5.18 6.19 -0.23
N ALA A 25 -6.47 6.38 -0.47
CA ALA A 25 -6.98 7.51 -1.24
C ALA A 25 -7.16 8.74 -0.35
N GLY A 26 -6.85 9.92 -0.89
CA GLY A 26 -7.29 11.17 -0.29
C GLY A 26 -8.72 11.45 -0.75
N THR A 27 -9.71 11.25 0.12
CA THR A 27 -11.12 11.49 -0.21
C THR A 27 -11.74 12.53 0.71
N ASP A 28 -12.77 13.23 0.24
CA ASP A 28 -13.51 14.19 1.03
C ASP A 28 -14.61 13.54 1.90
N ASN A 29 -15.50 14.37 2.45
CA ASN A 29 -16.62 13.88 3.26
C ASN A 29 -17.63 13.06 2.46
N ASP A 30 -17.73 13.28 1.14
CA ASP A 30 -18.62 12.59 0.21
C ASP A 30 -17.92 11.38 -0.47
N TYR A 31 -16.74 11.00 0.01
CA TYR A 31 -15.88 9.96 -0.56
C TYR A 31 -15.40 10.26 -1.98
N ALA A 32 -15.51 11.51 -2.44
CA ALA A 32 -14.94 11.91 -3.71
C ALA A 32 -13.43 12.08 -3.56
N TYR A 33 -12.69 11.66 -4.59
CA TYR A 33 -11.23 11.79 -4.59
C TYR A 33 -10.81 13.26 -4.64
N GLU A 34 -9.70 13.57 -3.96
CA GLU A 34 -8.98 14.80 -4.17
C GLU A 34 -8.58 14.93 -5.66
N ARG A 35 -8.95 16.05 -6.27
CA ARG A 35 -8.99 16.18 -7.74
C ARG A 35 -7.63 16.05 -8.41
N SER A 36 -6.56 16.55 -7.81
CA SER A 36 -5.21 16.48 -8.38
C SER A 36 -4.60 15.08 -8.29
N GLY A 37 -5.09 14.25 -7.38
CA GLY A 37 -4.54 12.93 -7.07
C GLY A 37 -3.19 12.95 -6.38
N SER A 38 -2.74 14.13 -5.94
CA SER A 38 -1.52 14.29 -5.16
C SER A 38 -1.66 13.64 -3.79
N MET A 39 -2.83 13.77 -3.15
CA MET A 39 -3.09 13.16 -1.85
C MET A 39 -3.08 11.64 -1.93
N THR A 40 -3.81 11.05 -2.88
CA THR A 40 -3.80 9.60 -3.08
C THR A 40 -2.40 9.08 -3.38
N ALA A 41 -1.62 9.80 -4.20
CA ALA A 41 -0.26 9.41 -4.51
C ALA A 41 0.65 9.44 -3.28
N ASP A 42 0.61 10.50 -2.47
CA ASP A 42 1.41 10.66 -1.25
C ASP A 42 1.00 9.63 -0.19
N PHE A 43 -0.29 9.52 0.09
CA PHE A 43 -0.81 8.62 1.12
C PHE A 43 -0.53 7.16 0.81
N THR A 44 -0.76 6.76 -0.44
CA THR A 44 -0.45 5.38 -0.88
C THR A 44 1.06 5.13 -0.84
N GLN A 45 1.90 6.08 -1.25
CA GLN A 45 3.36 5.93 -1.19
C GLN A 45 3.84 5.68 0.24
N LYS A 46 3.37 6.47 1.20
CA LYS A 46 3.75 6.37 2.62
C LYS A 46 3.26 5.08 3.26
N ALA A 47 1.97 4.75 3.10
CA ALA A 47 1.40 3.52 3.64
C ALA A 47 2.08 2.27 3.06
N CYS A 48 2.35 2.28 1.75
CA CYS A 48 3.02 1.18 1.06
C CYS A 48 4.44 0.94 1.57
N ALA A 49 5.22 2.02 1.74
CA ALA A 49 6.58 1.91 2.27
C ALA A 49 6.60 1.37 3.71
N ALA A 50 5.66 1.82 4.56
CA ALA A 50 5.55 1.39 5.94
C ALA A 50 5.09 -0.08 6.09
N SER A 51 4.15 -0.53 5.23
CA SER A 51 3.68 -1.92 5.21
C SER A 51 4.60 -2.88 4.44
N GLY A 52 5.78 -2.42 3.99
CA GLY A 52 6.74 -3.21 3.21
C GLY A 52 6.20 -3.71 1.88
N GLY A 53 5.25 -2.98 1.29
CA GLY A 53 4.78 -3.23 -0.06
C GLY A 53 5.66 -2.54 -1.11
N SER A 54 5.30 -2.73 -2.38
CA SER A 54 5.93 -2.06 -3.52
C SER A 54 4.88 -1.34 -4.36
N ILE A 55 5.21 -0.14 -4.83
CA ILE A 55 4.27 0.62 -5.68
C ILE A 55 4.16 -0.02 -7.05
N ASP A 56 2.94 -0.14 -7.57
CA ASP A 56 2.68 -0.47 -8.96
C ASP A 56 3.11 0.72 -9.85
N PRO A 57 4.17 0.60 -10.66
CA PRO A 57 4.69 1.71 -11.45
C PRO A 57 3.74 2.13 -12.60
N SER A 58 2.78 1.26 -12.96
CA SER A 58 1.82 1.54 -14.02
C SER A 58 0.70 2.47 -13.56
N ARG A 59 0.45 2.60 -12.26
CA ARG A 59 -0.65 3.40 -11.72
C ARG A 59 -0.20 4.66 -10.98
N LYS A 60 -0.83 5.79 -11.31
CA LYS A 60 -0.43 7.14 -10.87
C LYS A 60 -1.61 7.96 -10.37
N GLY A 61 -1.34 9.05 -9.64
CA GLY A 61 -2.36 9.97 -9.12
C GLY A 61 -3.42 9.25 -8.29
N ASN A 62 -4.71 9.46 -8.60
CA ASN A 62 -5.84 8.78 -7.95
C ASN A 62 -5.96 7.29 -8.23
N GLN A 63 -5.14 6.74 -9.13
CA GLN A 63 -5.07 5.30 -9.37
C GLN A 63 -3.84 4.67 -8.72
N LYS A 64 -2.99 5.45 -8.01
CA LYS A 64 -1.77 4.93 -7.37
C LYS A 64 -2.10 3.73 -6.49
N CYS A 65 -1.33 2.65 -6.63
CA CYS A 65 -1.57 1.39 -5.95
C CYS A 65 -0.29 0.80 -5.38
N CYS A 66 -0.46 0.01 -4.32
CA CYS A 66 0.57 -0.72 -3.63
C CYS A 66 0.30 -2.22 -3.73
N ASN A 67 1.32 -2.97 -4.09
CA ASN A 67 1.41 -4.42 -3.93
C ASN A 67 1.82 -4.70 -2.47
N VAL A 68 0.84 -5.00 -1.61
CA VAL A 68 1.08 -5.31 -0.20
C VAL A 68 1.03 -6.83 -0.01
N PRO A 69 1.99 -7.46 0.67
CA PRO A 69 1.84 -8.85 1.08
C PRO A 69 0.55 -9.04 1.88
N ASP A 70 -0.26 -10.05 1.59
CA ASP A 70 -1.57 -10.24 2.24
C ASP A 70 -1.49 -10.21 3.77
N ALA A 71 -0.45 -10.81 4.34
CA ALA A 71 -0.18 -10.81 5.77
C ALA A 71 -0.02 -9.41 6.40
N ARG A 72 0.32 -8.39 5.59
CA ARG A 72 0.54 -6.99 6.00
C ARG A 72 -0.56 -6.04 5.52
N GLN A 73 -1.67 -6.55 4.97
CA GLN A 73 -2.79 -5.71 4.55
C GLN A 73 -3.38 -4.90 5.72
N GLY A 74 -3.45 -5.50 6.91
CA GLY A 74 -3.89 -4.80 8.13
C GLY A 74 -2.99 -3.63 8.51
N GLU A 75 -1.67 -3.83 8.40
CA GLU A 75 -0.69 -2.77 8.64
C GLU A 75 -0.81 -1.63 7.64
N PHE A 76 -0.98 -1.95 6.35
CA PHE A 76 -1.25 -0.93 5.33
C PHE A 76 -2.47 -0.07 5.68
N ASN A 77 -3.56 -0.69 6.14
CA ASN A 77 -4.76 0.02 6.55
C ASN A 77 -4.50 0.91 7.78
N SER A 78 -3.78 0.43 8.80
CA SER A 78 -3.40 1.23 9.98
C SER A 78 -2.58 2.46 9.57
N TYR A 79 -1.51 2.25 8.79
CA TYR A 79 -0.67 3.34 8.29
C TYR A 79 -1.42 4.29 7.36
N CYS A 80 -2.46 3.82 6.66
CA CYS A 80 -3.33 4.70 5.90
C CYS A 80 -4.12 5.63 6.84
N PHE A 81 -4.82 5.08 7.82
CA PHE A 81 -5.70 5.85 8.71
C PHE A 81 -4.96 6.80 9.66
N GLU A 82 -3.69 6.52 9.99
CA GLU A 82 -2.86 7.39 10.83
C GLU A 82 -2.35 8.64 10.12
N GLN A 83 -2.46 8.70 8.78
CA GLN A 83 -2.01 9.86 8.01
C GLN A 83 -2.95 11.06 8.17
N LYS A 84 -2.40 12.24 7.97
CA LYS A 84 -3.13 13.51 8.03
C LYS A 84 -3.02 14.25 6.71
N ALA A 85 -4.16 14.71 6.21
CA ALA A 85 -4.17 15.66 5.12
C ALA A 85 -3.78 17.05 5.62
N GLY A 86 -3.05 17.81 4.80
CA GLY A 86 -2.83 19.24 5.08
C GLY A 86 -4.11 20.06 4.97
N ASN A 87 -5.09 19.58 4.20
CA ASN A 87 -6.42 20.17 4.10
C ASN A 87 -7.42 19.30 4.87
N PRO A 88 -8.11 19.86 5.89
CA PRO A 88 -9.02 19.09 6.76
C PRO A 88 -10.28 18.58 6.05
N ASN A 89 -10.58 19.06 4.83
CA ASN A 89 -11.71 18.56 4.05
C ASN A 89 -11.45 17.16 3.48
N TYR A 90 -10.20 16.70 3.49
CA TYR A 90 -9.80 15.40 2.97
C TYR A 90 -9.26 14.51 4.08
N ARG A 91 -9.45 13.20 3.91
CA ARG A 91 -9.00 12.16 4.81
C ARG A 91 -8.41 10.99 4.03
N PRO A 92 -7.46 10.25 4.62
CA PRO A 92 -7.01 9.00 4.05
C PRO A 92 -8.11 7.93 4.17
N THR A 93 -8.36 7.23 3.06
CA THR A 93 -9.33 6.14 2.98
C THR A 93 -8.64 4.91 2.40
N ALA A 94 -8.54 3.85 3.20
CA ALA A 94 -7.93 2.59 2.78
C ALA A 94 -8.92 1.75 1.97
N GLN A 95 -8.55 1.37 0.74
CA GLN A 95 -9.41 0.61 -0.18
C GLN A 95 -8.62 -0.29 -1.12
N SER A 96 -9.33 -1.18 -1.84
CA SER A 96 -8.72 -2.00 -2.88
C SER A 96 -8.40 -1.15 -4.09
N CYS A 97 -7.41 -1.57 -4.85
CA CYS A 97 -7.32 -1.22 -6.27
C CYS A 97 -7.91 -2.34 -7.15
#